data_AF-A0A972GMV3-F1
#
_entry.id   AF-A0A972GMV3-F1
#
_cell.length_a   1.000
_cell.length_b   1.000
_cell.length_c   1.000
_cell.angle_alpha   90.00
_cell.angle_beta   90.00
_cell.angle_gamma   90.00
#
_symmetry.space_group_name_H-M   'P 1'
#
loop_
_entity.id
_entity.type
_entity.pdbx_description
1 polymer ?
#
loop_
_entity_poly.entity_id
_entity_poly.type
_entity_poly.pdbx_seq_one_letter_code
_entity_poly.pdbx_strand_id
1 'polypeptide(L)' 'MSEFSRLTKREHDVLLLIVKSHRDKDIAKHLAISVSTVHKHVRSILRRLEVSNRTEAANVYWRQHTTKDG' A
#
# COMPACT_ATOMS: atom_id res chain seq x y z
N MET A 1 -8.75 -16.73 -2.21
CA MET A 1 -8.45 -15.52 -3.01
C MET A 1 -7.66 -14.57 -2.12
N SER A 2 -6.48 -14.10 -2.54
CA SER A 2 -5.67 -13.17 -1.75
C SER A 2 -6.43 -11.86 -1.52
N GLU A 3 -6.33 -11.26 -0.32
CA GLU A 3 -6.95 -9.95 -0.02
C GLU A 3 -6.48 -8.85 -0.99
N PHE A 4 -5.31 -9.02 -1.61
CA PHE A 4 -4.77 -8.09 -2.60
C PHE A 4 -5.31 -8.28 -4.01
N SER A 5 -6.03 -9.36 -4.31
CA SER A 5 -6.70 -9.55 -5.62
C SER A 5 -7.67 -8.41 -5.95
N ARG A 6 -8.20 -7.77 -4.90
CA ARG A 6 -8.98 -6.55 -4.98
C ARG A 6 -8.09 -5.31 -4.93
N LEU A 7 -6.89 -5.27 -5.48
CA LEU A 7 -6.14 -4.02 -5.68
C LEU A 7 -5.81 -3.88 -7.15
N THR A 8 -5.91 -2.66 -7.68
CA THR A 8 -5.39 -2.35 -9.01
C THR A 8 -3.87 -2.45 -8.98
N LYS A 9 -3.24 -2.58 -10.16
CA LYS A 9 -1.77 -2.55 -10.28
C LYS A 9 -1.16 -1.33 -9.59
N ARG A 10 -1.78 -0.16 -9.76
CA ARG A 10 -1.28 1.09 -9.16
C ARG A 10 -1.41 1.14 -7.65
N GLU A 11 -2.50 0.60 -7.11
CA GLU A 11 -2.69 0.48 -5.66
C GLU A 11 -1.71 -0.53 -5.07
N HIS A 12 -1.37 -1.61 -5.80
CA HIS A 12 -0.29 -2.52 -5.42
C HIS A 12 1.05 -1.80 -5.34
N ASP A 13 1.44 -1.03 -6.37
CA ASP A 13 2.70 -0.29 -6.37
C ASP A 13 2.79 0.66 -5.15
N VAL A 14 1.70 1.36 -4.86
CA VAL A 14 1.61 2.26 -3.68
C VAL A 14 1.72 1.46 -2.39
N LEU A 15 1.01 0.33 -2.26
CA LEU A 15 1.08 -0.53 -1.08
C LEU A 15 2.51 -1.05 -0.83
N LEU A 16 3.22 -1.49 -1.87
CA LEU A 16 4.60 -1.95 -1.75
C LEU A 16 5.54 -0.86 -1.23
N LEU A 17 5.33 0.39 -1.63
CA LEU A 17 6.12 1.51 -1.11
C LEU A 17 5.72 1.88 0.32
N ILE A 18 4.44 1.73 0.70
CA ILE A 18 3.98 1.87 2.09
C ILE A 18 4.66 0.84 2.99
N VAL A 19 4.72 -0.42 2.56
CA VAL A 19 5.38 -1.53 3.24
C VAL A 19 6.87 -1.25 3.46
N LYS A 20 7.52 -0.60 2.49
CA LYS A 20 8.90 -0.10 2.58
C LYS A 20 9.03 1.20 3.40
N SER A 21 8.03 1.59 4.18
CA SER A 21 8.02 2.79 5.02
C SER A 21 8.25 4.13 4.28
N HIS A 22 7.97 4.21 2.98
CA HIS A 22 8.12 5.46 2.22
C HIS A 22 7.00 6.44 2.57
N ARG A 23 7.33 7.72 2.77
CA ARG A 23 6.30 8.77 2.99
C ARG A 23 5.59 9.11 1.69
N ASP A 24 4.41 9.71 1.76
CA ASP A 24 3.58 9.99 0.57
C ASP A 24 4.28 10.90 -0.46
N LYS A 25 5.13 11.82 0.01
CA LYS A 25 6.01 12.63 -0.86
C LYS A 25 7.04 11.80 -1.60
N ASP A 26 7.59 10.78 -0.95
CA ASP A 26 8.59 9.89 -1.54
C ASP A 26 7.90 8.92 -2.52
N ILE A 27 6.73 8.39 -2.16
CA ILE A 27 5.88 7.57 -3.05
C ILE A 27 5.52 8.34 -4.33
N ALA A 28 5.11 9.60 -4.18
CA ALA A 28 4.78 10.48 -5.30
C ALA A 28 5.95 10.62 -6.29
N LYS A 29 7.17 10.79 -5.77
CA LYS A 29 8.40 10.84 -6.59
C LYS A 29 8.69 9.52 -7.28
N HIS A 30 8.65 8.40 -6.55
CA HIS A 30 8.92 7.06 -7.11
C HIS A 30 7.97 6.70 -8.24
N LEU A 31 6.71 7.13 -8.13
CA LEU A 31 5.66 6.80 -9.07
C LEU A 31 5.40 7.90 -10.11
N ALA A 32 6.14 9.02 -10.07
CA ALA A 32 5.95 10.19 -10.93
C ALA A 32 4.48 10.71 -10.97
N ILE A 33 3.86 10.83 -9.79
CA ILE A 33 2.49 11.33 -9.62
C ILE A 33 2.43 12.39 -8.53
N SER A 34 1.31 13.12 -8.42
CA SER A 34 1.12 14.08 -7.33
C SER A 34 0.90 13.38 -5.98
N VAL A 35 1.28 14.04 -4.88
CA VAL A 35 0.97 13.59 -3.50
C VAL A 35 -0.54 13.45 -3.29
N SER A 36 -1.35 14.33 -3.88
CA SER A 36 -2.82 14.21 -3.85
C SER A 36 -3.32 12.93 -4.52
N THR A 37 -2.67 12.47 -5.58
CA THR A 37 -2.98 11.18 -6.24
C THR A 37 -2.55 10.01 -5.37
N VAL A 38 -1.40 10.11 -4.69
CA VAL A 38 -1.00 9.12 -3.67
C VAL A 38 -2.06 9.00 -2.58
N HIS A 39 -2.53 10.11 -2.00
CA HIS A 39 -3.58 10.08 -0.98
C HIS A 39 -4.87 9.39 -1.47
N LYS A 40 -5.26 9.61 -2.74
CA LYS A 40 -6.41 8.91 -3.34
C LYS A 40 -6.17 7.40 -3.39
N HIS A 41 -5.00 6.96 -3.84
CA HIS A 41 -4.63 5.54 -3.85
C HIS A 41 -4.59 4.95 -2.44
N VAL A 42 -3.95 5.64 -1.48
CA VAL A 42 -3.91 5.22 -0.06
C VAL A 42 -5.31 5.02 0.48
N ARG A 43 -6.20 6.01 0.32
CA ARG A 43 -7.60 5.91 0.79
C ARG A 43 -8.35 4.75 0.15
N SER A 44 -8.10 4.49 -1.14
CA SER A 44 -8.70 3.36 -1.84
C SER A 44 -8.16 2.03 -1.34
N ILE A 45 -6.85 1.90 -1.11
CA ILE A 45 -6.21 0.72 -0.50
C ILE A 45 -6.81 0.43 0.87
N LEU A 46 -6.87 1.43 1.76
CA LEU A 46 -7.43 1.29 3.10
C LEU A 46 -8.87 0.77 3.05
N ARG A 47 -9.70 1.33 2.16
CA ARG A 47 -11.08 0.87 1.96
C ARG A 47 -11.16 -0.56 1.43
N ARG A 48 -10.29 -0.94 0.48
CA ARG A 48 -10.32 -2.27 -0.18
C ARG A 48 -9.77 -3.37 0.72
N LEU A 49 -8.84 -3.03 1.62
CA LEU A 49 -8.26 -3.93 2.63
C LEU A 49 -8.99 -3.87 3.97
N GLU A 50 -10.04 -3.04 4.09
CA GLU A 50 -10.86 -2.90 5.31
C GLU A 50 -10.05 -2.53 6.56
N VAL A 51 -9.07 -1.63 6.38
CA VAL A 51 -8.18 -1.13 7.44
C VAL A 51 -8.26 0.39 7.58
N SER A 52 -7.86 0.91 8.73
CA SER A 52 -8.05 2.32 9.09
C SER A 52 -6.82 3.18 8.81
N ASN A 53 -5.63 2.60 8.71
CA ASN A 53 -4.40 3.35 8.52
C ASN A 53 -3.34 2.57 7.72
N ARG A 54 -2.33 3.31 7.24
CA ARG A 54 -1.25 2.75 6.41
C ARG A 54 -0.41 1.69 7.13
N THR A 55 -0.31 1.75 8.46
CA THR A 55 0.44 0.78 9.25
C THR A 55 -0.32 -0.56 9.27
N GLU A 56 -1.63 -0.53 9.47
CA GLU A 56 -2.48 -1.71 9.32
C GLU A 56 -2.41 -2.28 7.90
N ALA A 57 -2.41 -1.43 6.86
CA ALA A 57 -2.23 -1.88 5.48
C ALA A 57 -0.89 -2.61 5.27
N ALA A 58 0.20 -2.09 5.84
CA ALA A 58 1.50 -2.77 5.81
C ALA A 58 1.47 -4.09 6.60
N ASN A 59 0.79 -4.14 7.75
CA ASN A 59 0.65 -5.36 8.54
C ASN A 59 -0.17 -6.43 7.80
N VAL A 60 -1.21 -6.06 7.04
CA VAL A 60 -1.94 -7.00 6.16
C VAL A 60 -0.98 -7.63 5.15
N TYR A 61 -0.12 -6.83 4.52
CA TYR A 61 0.93 -7.33 3.62
C TYR A 61 1.87 -8.31 4.31
N TRP A 62 2.41 -7.93 5.47
CA TRP A 62 3.32 -8.78 6.21
C TRP A 62 2.67 -10.09 6.65
N ARG A 63 1.44 -10.09 7.16
CA ARG A 63 0.74 -11.34 7.55
C ARG A 63 0.65 -12.38 6.43
N GLN A 64 0.59 -11.96 5.16
CA GLN A 64 0.57 -12.85 4.01
C GLN A 64 1.98 -13.24 3.50
N HIS A 65 3.02 -12.48 3.87
CA HIS A 65 4.40 -12.64 3.37
C HIS A 65 5.44 -12.99 4.44
N THR A 66 5.08 -13.03 5.73
CA THR A 66 5.99 -13.37 6.86
C THR A 66 6.23 -14.88 7.01
N THR A 67 6.38 -15.58 5.89
CA THR A 67 7.20 -16.80 5.86
C THR A 67 8.41 -16.50 4.99
N LYS A 68 9.57 -16.35 5.63
CA LYS A 68 10.89 -15.96 5.09
C LYS A 68 11.15 -14.46 5.06
N ASP A 69 11.61 -13.95 6.20
CA ASP A 69 12.82 -13.10 6.28
C ASP A 69 13.27 -13.19 7.74
N GLY A 70 13.98 -14.30 8.02
CA GLY A 70 14.79 -14.50 9.22
C GLY A 70 16.25 -14.43 8.84
#